data_AF-A0A7C0VV06-F1
#
_entry.id   AF-A0A7C0VV06-F1
#
_cell.length_a   1.000
_cell.length_b   1.000
_cell.length_c   1.000
_cell.angle_alpha   90.00
_cell.angle_beta   90.00
_cell.angle_gamma   90.00
#
_symmetry.space_group_name_H-M   'P 1'
#
loop_
_entity.id
_entity.type
_entity.pdbx_description
1 polymer ?
#
loop_
_entity_poly.entity_id
_entity_poly.type
_entity_poly.pdbx_seq_one_letter_code
_entity_poly.pdbx_strand_id
1 'polypeptide(L)'
;MGRKPSSLTLELARDLVKLLSERGPLPTPEILRESRKQSRFNLNHVDYNKVYRVLMRLFNSGYVDRYVQDGKVYWRVRNKVYEKETIRKLRNF
;
A
#
# COMPACT_ATOMS: atom_id res chain seq x y z
N MET A 1 3.17 -18.58 -13.55
CA MET A 1 2.77 -19.19 -12.25
C MET A 1 2.84 -18.13 -11.15
N GLY A 2 1.72 -17.46 -10.84
CA GLY A 2 1.69 -16.44 -9.78
C GLY A 2 1.49 -17.09 -8.40
N ARG A 3 2.50 -17.02 -7.52
CA ARG A 3 2.31 -17.38 -6.11
C ARG A 3 1.24 -16.46 -5.50
N LYS A 4 0.20 -17.06 -4.92
CA LYS A 4 -0.81 -16.31 -4.15
C LYS A 4 -0.10 -15.44 -3.10
N PRO A 5 -0.51 -14.17 -2.92
CA PRO A 5 0.05 -13.34 -1.86
C PRO A 5 -0.16 -14.01 -0.50
N SER A 6 0.84 -13.94 0.38
CA SER A 6 0.65 -14.38 1.76
C SER A 6 -0.38 -13.49 2.46
N SER A 7 -1.08 -14.00 3.48
CA SER A 7 -2.05 -13.23 4.28
C SER A 7 -1.46 -11.90 4.76
N LEU A 8 -0.21 -11.91 5.24
CA LEU A 8 0.53 -10.71 5.64
C LEU A 8 0.69 -9.68 4.51
N THR A 9 0.87 -10.14 3.28
CA THR A 9 0.99 -9.26 2.10
C THR A 9 -0.36 -8.60 1.76
N LEU A 10 -1.46 -9.34 1.94
CA LEU A 10 -2.81 -8.81 1.75
C LEU A 10 -3.19 -7.81 2.83
N GLU A 11 -2.86 -8.10 4.09
CA GLU A 11 -3.07 -7.19 5.21
C GLU A 11 -2.28 -5.89 5.03
N LEU A 12 -0.98 -6.00 4.72
CA LEU A 12 -0.15 -4.84 4.43
C LEU A 12 -0.73 -4.02 3.27
N ALA A 13 -1.21 -4.65 2.21
CA ALA A 13 -1.80 -3.93 1.09
C ALA A 13 -3.06 -3.15 1.48
N ARG A 14 -3.94 -3.73 2.30
CA ARG A 14 -5.14 -3.04 2.80
C ARG A 14 -4.76 -1.84 3.66
N ASP A 15 -3.78 -1.99 4.55
CA ASP A 15 -3.31 -0.91 5.40
C ASP A 15 -2.65 0.21 4.60
N LEU A 16 -1.84 -0.12 3.59
CA LEU A 16 -1.20 0.87 2.72
C LEU A 16 -2.22 1.67 1.92
N VAL A 17 -3.22 1.00 1.35
CA VAL A 17 -4.29 1.68 0.61
C VAL A 17 -5.13 2.56 1.55
N LYS A 18 -5.33 2.13 2.80
CA LYS A 18 -6.08 2.89 3.82
C LYS A 18 -5.32 4.14 4.23
N LEU A 19 -4.05 3.98 4.55
CA LEU A 19 -3.15 5.08 4.88
C LEU A 19 -3.15 6.14 3.78
N LEU A 20 -2.97 5.73 2.52
CA LEU A 20 -2.95 6.65 1.37
C LEU A 20 -4.31 7.31 1.12
N SER A 21 -5.42 6.66 1.46
CA SER A 21 -6.74 7.27 1.35
C SER A 21 -7.01 8.29 2.45
N GLU A 22 -6.52 8.06 3.67
CA GLU A 22 -6.75 8.95 4.82
C GLU A 22 -5.78 10.15 4.82
N ARG A 23 -4.51 9.91 4.45
CA ARG A 23 -3.45 10.92 4.48
C ARG A 23 -3.21 11.62 3.15
N GLY A 24 -3.71 11.05 2.05
CA GLY A 24 -3.43 11.53 0.71
C GLY A 24 -2.09 11.00 0.16
N PRO A 25 -1.54 11.66 -0.87
CA PRO A 25 -0.32 11.20 -1.52
C PRO A 25 0.89 11.23 -0.58
N LEU A 26 1.62 10.12 -0.48
CA LEU A 26 2.80 10.02 0.39
C LEU A 26 3.97 9.34 -0.33
N PRO A 27 5.22 9.73 -0.01
CA PRO A 27 6.39 9.03 -0.52
C PRO A 27 6.65 7.73 0.25
N THR A 28 7.26 6.73 -0.39
CA THR A 28 7.52 5.40 0.24
C THR A 28 8.19 5.46 1.62
N PRO A 29 9.18 6.34 1.89
CA PRO A 29 9.76 6.45 3.23
C PRO A 29 8.76 6.89 4.30
N GLU A 30 7.85 7.81 3.98
CA GLU A 30 6.83 8.28 4.91
C GLU A 30 5.75 7.23 5.12
N ILE A 31 5.36 6.52 4.06
CA ILE A 31 4.46 5.37 4.13
C ILE A 31 5.01 4.35 5.13
N LEU A 32 6.30 3.96 5.00
CA LEU A 32 6.94 3.03 5.93
C LEU A 32 6.90 3.56 7.38
N ARG A 33 7.18 4.85 7.57
CA ARG A 33 7.18 5.49 8.89
C ARG A 33 5.79 5.48 9.53
N GLU A 34 4.76 5.82 8.77
CA GLU A 34 3.38 5.85 9.24
C GLU A 34 2.82 4.43 9.45
N SER A 35 3.15 3.47 8.57
CA SER A 35 2.81 2.06 8.78
C SER A 35 3.40 1.51 10.08
N ARG A 36 4.63 1.90 10.45
CA ARG A 36 5.22 1.52 11.75
C ARG A 36 4.52 2.17 12.94
N LYS A 37 4.05 3.41 12.82
CA LYS A 37 3.36 4.14 13.90
C LYS A 37 1.92 3.70 14.12
N GLN A 38 1.17 3.43 13.05
CA GLN A 38 -0.24 3.03 13.11
C GLN A 38 -0.43 1.54 13.45
N SER A 39 0.66 0.82 13.66
CA SER A 39 0.66 -0.62 13.54
C SER A 39 -0.07 -1.32 14.68
N ARG A 40 -1.33 -1.71 14.43
CA ARG A 40 -2.03 -2.79 15.17
C ARG A 40 -1.38 -4.16 14.92
N PHE A 41 -0.63 -4.30 13.84
CA PHE A 41 0.13 -5.51 13.51
C PHE A 41 1.58 -5.35 13.93
N ASN A 42 2.29 -6.41 14.25
CA ASN A 42 3.69 -6.34 14.64
C ASN A 42 4.58 -6.14 13.39
N LEU A 43 4.45 -4.98 12.71
CA LEU A 43 5.15 -4.65 11.46
C LEU A 43 6.64 -4.29 11.69
N ASN A 44 7.22 -4.68 12.83
CA ASN A 44 8.66 -4.61 13.09
C ASN A 44 9.48 -5.36 12.02
N HIS A 45 8.87 -6.36 11.36
CA HIS A 45 9.46 -7.10 10.23
C HIS A 45 9.16 -6.49 8.85
N VAL A 46 8.45 -5.37 8.75
CA VAL A 46 8.20 -4.69 7.48
C VAL A 46 9.30 -3.67 7.20
N ASP A 47 10.09 -3.99 6.19
CA ASP A 47 11.13 -3.15 5.64
C ASP A 47 10.66 -2.38 4.39
N TYR A 48 11.49 -1.44 3.96
CA TYR A 48 11.23 -0.59 2.79
C TYR A 48 10.93 -1.41 1.52
N ASN A 49 11.69 -2.48 1.26
CA ASN A 49 11.53 -3.28 0.05
C ASN A 49 10.19 -4.02 0.07
N LYS A 50 9.76 -4.49 1.24
CA LYS A 50 8.44 -5.11 1.40
C LYS A 50 7.33 -4.11 1.07
N VAL A 51 7.36 -2.90 1.64
CA VAL A 51 6.37 -1.84 1.36
C VAL A 51 6.37 -1.50 -0.13
N TYR A 52 7.55 -1.25 -0.70
CA TYR A 52 7.69 -0.90 -2.11
C TYR A 52 7.13 -1.98 -3.04
N ARG A 53 7.43 -3.26 -2.79
CA ARG A 53 6.92 -4.38 -3.58
C ARG A 53 5.39 -4.48 -3.51
N VAL A 54 4.80 -4.23 -2.35
CA VAL A 54 3.33 -4.24 -2.20
C VAL A 54 2.69 -3.06 -2.91
N LEU A 55 3.25 -1.85 -2.77
CA LEU A 55 2.80 -0.68 -3.52
C LEU A 55 2.89 -0.90 -5.04
N MET A 56 3.95 -1.56 -5.51
CA MET A 56 4.10 -1.88 -6.92
C MET A 56 3.06 -2.90 -7.41
N ARG A 57 2.72 -3.90 -6.59
CA ARG A 57 1.60 -4.80 -6.91
C ARG A 57 0.28 -4.04 -6.98
N LEU A 58 -0.01 -3.21 -5.99
CA LEU A 58 -1.21 -2.38 -5.96
C LEU A 58 -1.31 -1.46 -7.19
N PHE A 59 -0.18 -0.94 -7.66
CA PHE A 59 -0.09 -0.15 -8.88
C PHE A 59 -0.38 -0.99 -10.12
N ASN A 60 0.24 -2.16 -10.25
CA ASN A 60 -0.01 -3.08 -11.37
C ASN A 60 -1.48 -3.54 -11.42
N SER A 61 -2.12 -3.64 -10.26
CA SER A 61 -3.54 -3.98 -10.14
C SER A 61 -4.48 -2.76 -10.27
N GLY A 62 -3.94 -1.55 -10.44
CA GLY A 62 -4.70 -0.32 -10.68
C GLY A 62 -5.31 0.35 -9.44
N TYR A 63 -4.96 -0.08 -8.22
CA TYR A 63 -5.48 0.51 -6.98
C TYR A 63 -4.82 1.85 -6.62
N VAL A 64 -3.52 1.99 -6.93
CA VAL A 64 -2.74 3.19 -6.63
C VAL A 64 -2.05 3.70 -7.88
N ASP A 65 -1.87 5.01 -7.96
CA ASP A 65 -0.96 5.65 -8.91
C ASP A 65 0.39 5.91 -8.25
N ARG A 66 1.41 5.99 -9.11
CA ARG A 66 2.78 6.38 -8.76
C ARG A 66 3.16 7.61 -9.58
N TYR A 67 3.81 8.57 -8.95
CA TYR A 67 4.45 9.68 -9.65
C TYR A 67 5.75 10.09 -8.94
N VAL A 68 6.61 10.83 -9.64
CA VAL A 68 7.87 11.34 -9.08
C VAL A 68 7.70 12.83 -8.84
N GLN A 69 8.06 13.27 -7.63
CA GLN A 69 8.06 14.68 -7.23
C GLN A 69 9.26 14.91 -6.31
N ASP A 70 10.04 15.97 -6.54
CA ASP A 70 11.22 16.32 -5.73
C ASP A 70 12.23 15.16 -5.55
N GLY A 71 12.44 14.37 -6.62
CA GLY A 71 13.33 13.21 -6.60
C GLY A 71 12.82 12.02 -5.79
N LYS A 72 11.59 12.07 -5.26
CA LYS A 72 10.96 11.00 -4.47
C LYS A 72 9.80 10.37 -5.22
N VAL A 73 9.56 9.09 -4.94
CA VAL A 73 8.42 8.36 -5.49
C VAL A 73 7.23 8.51 -4.55
N TYR A 74 6.21 9.21 -5.02
CA TYR A 74 4.92 9.40 -4.34
C TYR A 74 3.89 8.39 -4.83
N TRP A 75 3.01 8.01 -3.92
CA TRP A 75 1.92 7.08 -4.16
C TRP A 75 0.61 7.72 -3.74
N ARG A 76 -0.45 7.51 -4.52
CA ARG A 76 -1.80 7.97 -4.19
C ARG A 76 -2.82 6.93 -4.60
N VAL A 77 -3.98 6.88 -3.94
CA VAL A 77 -5.08 6.03 -4.39
C VAL A 77 -5.66 6.59 -5.70
N ARG A 78 -5.88 5.72 -6.70
CA ARG A 78 -6.26 6.12 -8.07
C ARG A 78 -7.69 6.66 -8.18
N ASN A 79 -8.59 6.21 -7.30
CA ASN A 79 -9.96 6.73 -7.22
C ASN A 79 -10.35 6.98 -5.76
N LYS A 80 -10.91 8.17 -5.48
CA LYS A 80 -11.39 8.59 -4.16
C LYS A 80 -12.57 7.76 -3.63
N VAL A 81 -13.14 6.86 -4.43
CA VAL A 81 -14.23 5.99 -4.00
C VAL A 81 -13.63 4.81 -3.23
N TYR A 82 -13.36 5.08 -1.97
CA TYR A 82 -12.95 4.09 -0.97
C TYR A 82 -14.15 3.26 -0.55
N GLU A 83 -14.76 2.53 -1.50
CA GLU A 83 -15.78 1.55 -1.16
C GLU A 83 -15.12 0.39 -0.42
N LYS A 84 -15.75 -0.07 0.68
CA LYS A 84 -15.36 -1.29 1.40
C LYS A 84 -15.19 -2.50 0.45
N GLU A 85 -15.82 -2.46 -0.73
CA GLU A 85 -15.63 -3.41 -1.82
C GLU A 85 -14.21 -3.49 -2.36
N THR A 86 -13.51 -2.37 -2.51
CA THR A 86 -12.12 -2.35 -3.03
C THR A 86 -11.19 -3.12 -2.09
N ILE A 87 -11.38 -2.97 -0.77
CA ILE A 87 -10.66 -3.73 0.27
C ILE A 87 -11.03 -5.23 0.24
N ARG A 88 -12.30 -5.55 -0.06
CA ARG A 88 -12.76 -6.94 -0.25
C ARG A 88 -12.17 -7.56 -1.52
N LYS A 89 -12.00 -6.80 -2.60
CA LYS A 89 -11.43 -7.23 -3.90
C LYS A 89 -9.91 -7.46 -3.83
N LEU A 90 -9.22 -6.93 -2.82
CA LEU A 90 -7.82 -7.25 -2.51
C LEU A 90 -7.59 -8.72 -2.07
N ARG A 91 -8.50 -9.67 -2.30
CA ARG A 91 -8.28 -11.09 -1.95
C ARG A 91 -7.31 -11.83 -2.87
N ASN A 92 -7.07 -11.36 -4.11
CA ASN A 92 -6.33 -12.12 -5.14
C ASN A 92 -5.42 -11.28 -6.05
N PHE A 93 -5.07 -10.05 -5.67
CA PHE A 93 -4.31 -9.15 -6.54
C PHE A 93 -2.81 -9.52 -6.67
#